data_AF-A0A8B9J0J8-F1
#
_entry.id   AF-A0A8B9J0J8-F1
#
_cell.length_a   1.000
_cell.length_b   1.000
_cell.length_c   1.000
_cell.angle_alpha   90.00
_cell.angle_beta   90.00
_cell.angle_gamma   90.00
#
_symmetry.space_group_name_H-M   'P 1'
#
loop_
_entity.id
_entity.type
_entity.pdbx_description
1 polymer ?
#
loop_
_entity_poly.entity_id
_entity_poly.type
_entity_poly.pdbx_seq_one_letter_code
_entity_poly.pdbx_strand_id
1 'polypeptide(L)' 'RVGQYDSGKMKDWYHGAIPRIEAQELLKQQGDFLVRESHGKPGEYVLSVFSDGQRRHFIIQYADVRKPPQI' A
#
# COMPACT_ATOMS: atom_id res chain seq x y z
N ARG A 1 -9.96 13.48 11.88
CA ARG A 1 -9.69 14.62 10.99
C ARG A 1 -9.15 14.06 9.68
N VAL A 2 -10.03 13.70 8.76
CA VAL A 2 -9.62 13.25 7.42
C VAL A 2 -9.28 14.52 6.65
N GLY A 3 -8.00 14.67 6.30
CA GLY A 3 -7.46 15.88 5.67
C GLY A 3 -8.12 16.15 4.32
N GLN A 4 -8.37 17.42 4.07
CA GLN A 4 -8.85 17.94 2.78
C GLN A 4 -7.86 17.52 1.68
N TYR A 5 -8.34 16.82 0.65
CA TYR A 5 -7.53 16.43 -0.50
C TYR A 5 -7.41 17.61 -1.46
N ASP A 6 -6.19 18.12 -1.62
CA ASP A 6 -5.89 19.21 -2.54
C ASP A 6 -5.84 18.68 -3.98
N SER A 7 -6.60 19.30 -4.87
CA SER A 7 -7.03 18.76 -6.18
C SER A 7 -5.95 18.74 -7.27
N GLY A 8 -4.67 18.64 -6.89
CA GLY A 8 -3.54 18.71 -7.84
C GLY A 8 -2.32 17.87 -7.46
N LYS A 9 -2.31 17.19 -6.31
CA LYS A 9 -1.22 16.26 -5.98
C LYS A 9 -1.53 14.87 -6.51
N MET A 10 -0.66 14.38 -7.38
CA MET A 10 -0.50 12.95 -7.65
C MET A 10 -0.59 12.21 -6.31
N LYS A 11 -1.45 11.20 -6.21
CA LYS A 11 -1.86 10.55 -4.96
C LYS A 11 -0.64 10.25 -4.08
N ASP A 12 -0.40 11.05 -3.03
CA ASP A 12 0.75 10.94 -2.12
C ASP A 12 0.87 9.56 -1.43
N TRP A 13 -0.17 8.72 -1.57
CA TRP A 13 -0.26 7.36 -1.06
C TRP A 13 0.09 6.28 -2.09
N TYR A 14 0.12 6.53 -3.40
CA TYR A 14 0.46 5.52 -4.42
C TYR A 14 1.81 5.81 -5.07
N HIS A 15 2.74 4.87 -4.93
CA HIS A 15 4.14 5.09 -5.30
C HIS A 15 4.58 4.24 -6.51
N GLY A 16 3.65 3.54 -7.18
CA GLY A 16 4.00 2.67 -8.31
C GLY A 16 4.80 1.44 -7.90
N ALA A 17 5.62 0.91 -8.81
CA ALA A 17 6.35 -0.34 -8.65
C ALA A 17 7.68 -0.20 -7.90
N ILE A 18 7.67 0.42 -6.71
CA ILE A 18 8.86 0.54 -5.87
C ILE A 18 9.17 -0.78 -5.12
N PRO A 19 10.45 -1.11 -4.88
CA PRO A 19 10.84 -2.26 -4.06
C PRO A 19 10.36 -2.14 -2.60
N ARG A 20 10.32 -3.28 -1.90
CA ARG A 20 9.96 -3.33 -0.48
C ARG A 20 10.89 -2.46 0.38
N ILE A 21 12.17 -2.44 0.08
CA ILE A 21 13.19 -1.71 0.85
C ILE A 21 12.92 -0.20 0.76
N GLU A 22 12.73 0.33 -0.44
CA GLU A 22 12.40 1.75 -0.66
C GLU A 22 11.10 2.14 0.09
N ALA A 23 10.08 1.27 0.04
CA ALA A 23 8.87 1.50 0.81
C ALA A 23 9.12 1.55 2.33
N GLN A 24 10.04 0.76 2.89
CA GLN A 24 10.37 0.81 4.32
C GLN A 24 11.08 2.11 4.70
N GLU A 25 11.90 2.66 3.82
CA GLU A 25 12.63 3.93 4.04
C GLU A 25 11.69 5.15 3.99
N LEU A 26 10.64 5.09 3.17
CA LEU A 26 9.61 6.12 3.08
C LEU A 26 8.70 6.16 4.32
N LEU A 27 8.58 5.05 5.05
CA LEU A 27 7.77 4.94 6.26
C LEU A 27 8.57 5.36 7.51
N LYS A 28 8.46 6.65 7.84
CA LYS A 28 9.29 7.33 8.84
C LYS A 28 8.64 7.42 10.20
N GLN A 29 7.31 7.53 10.26
CA GLN A 29 6.55 7.79 11.48
C GLN A 29 5.43 6.78 11.67
N GLN A 30 5.05 6.59 12.94
CA GLN A 30 3.89 5.78 13.31
C GLN A 30 2.63 6.30 12.60
N GLY A 31 1.95 5.41 11.87
CA GLY A 31 0.78 5.75 11.07
C GLY A 31 1.07 6.08 9.61
N ASP A 32 2.34 6.18 9.20
CA ASP A 32 2.69 6.30 7.78
C ASP A 32 2.21 5.07 7.02
N PHE A 33 1.73 5.29 5.80
CA PHE A 33 1.35 4.23 4.89
C PHE A 33 1.59 4.64 3.44
N LEU A 34 1.76 3.62 2.59
CA LEU A 34 1.72 3.77 1.15
C LEU A 34 1.24 2.48 0.49
N VAL A 35 0.68 2.61 -0.71
CA VAL A 35 0.36 1.51 -1.61
C VAL A 35 1.42 1.51 -2.71
N ARG A 36 1.96 0.33 -2.98
CA ARG A 36 2.89 0.08 -4.08
C ARG A 36 2.42 -1.12 -4.90
N GLU A 37 2.82 -1.16 -6.16
CA GLU A 37 2.74 -2.38 -6.96
C GLU A 37 3.92 -3.29 -6.63
N SER A 38 3.70 -4.60 -6.68
CA SER A 38 4.74 -5.59 -6.46
C SER A 38 5.72 -5.56 -7.63
N HIS A 39 6.96 -5.17 -7.36
CA HIS A 39 8.01 -5.01 -8.37
C HIS A 39 8.22 -6.24 -9.28
N GLY A 40 7.90 -7.45 -8.81
CA GLY A 40 8.03 -8.71 -9.58
C GLY A 40 6.71 -9.34 -10.03
N LYS A 41 5.55 -8.74 -9.69
CA LYS A 41 4.23 -9.29 -10.00
C LYS A 41 3.27 -8.15 -10.38
N PRO A 42 3.27 -7.74 -11.66
CA PRO A 42 2.33 -6.74 -12.15
C PRO A 42 0.88 -7.10 -11.79
N GLY A 43 0.12 -6.11 -11.33
CA GLY A 43 -1.26 -6.29 -10.85
C GLY A 43 -1.40 -6.79 -9.41
N GLU A 44 -0.32 -7.18 -8.72
CA GLU A 44 -0.33 -7.43 -7.28
C GLU A 44 0.00 -6.13 -6.53
N TYR A 45 -0.95 -5.63 -5.73
CA TYR A 45 -0.75 -4.42 -4.94
C TYR A 45 -0.43 -4.75 -3.48
N VAL A 46 0.38 -3.91 -2.85
CA VAL A 46 0.83 -4.09 -1.48
C VAL A 46 0.59 -2.80 -0.69
N LEU A 47 -0.18 -2.90 0.39
CA LEU A 47 -0.26 -1.87 1.43
C LEU A 47 0.94 -2.03 2.37
N SER A 48 1.78 -1.00 2.47
CA SER A 48 2.89 -0.95 3.42
C SER A 48 2.57 0.08 4.50
N VAL A 49 2.71 -0.29 5.77
CA VAL A 49 2.38 0.57 6.92
C VAL A 49 3.45 0.52 7.98
N PHE A 50 3.65 1.61 8.71
CA PHE A 50 4.44 1.62 9.94
C PHE A 50 3.52 1.68 11.14
N SER A 51 3.43 0.56 11.85
CA SER A 51 2.64 0.46 13.08
C SER A 51 3.32 -0.37 14.15
N ASP A 52 3.18 0.08 15.40
CA ASP A 52 3.68 -0.55 16.60
C ASP A 52 5.20 -0.79 16.54
N GLY A 53 5.93 0.20 16.01
CA GLY A 53 7.37 0.07 15.81
C GLY A 53 7.78 -0.89 14.68
N GLN A 54 6.84 -1.42 13.89
CA GLN A 54 7.10 -2.40 12.82
C GLN A 54 6.61 -1.93 11.44
N ARG A 55 7.40 -2.20 10.40
CA ARG A 55 6.97 -2.03 9.00
C ARG A 55 6.29 -3.32 8.53
N ARG A 56 4.98 -3.26 8.32
CA ARG A 56 4.16 -4.38 7.87
C ARG A 56 3.76 -4.20 6.41
N HIS A 57 3.59 -5.30 5.69
CA HIS A 57 3.23 -5.29 4.27
C HIS A 57 2.11 -6.31 4.03
N PHE A 58 1.01 -5.85 3.44
CA PHE A 58 -0.19 -6.64 3.20
C PHE A 58 -0.50 -6.68 1.72
N ILE A 59 -0.68 -7.88 1.16
CA ILE A 59 -1.12 -8.05 -0.23
C ILE A 59 -2.60 -7.65 -0.31
N ILE A 60 -2.92 -6.76 -1.25
CA ILE A 60 -4.29 -6.36 -1.54
C ILE A 60 -4.83 -7.33 -2.59
N GLN A 61 -5.81 -8.13 -2.21
CA GLN A 61 -6.49 -9.05 -3.12
C GLN A 61 -7.88 -8.49 -3.46
N TYR A 62 -8.24 -8.51 -4.74
CA TYR A 62 -9.61 -8.27 -5.14
C TYR A 62 -10.42 -9.54 -4.92
N ALA A 63 -11.38 -9.47 -4.00
CA ALA A 63 -12.37 -10.54 -3.84
C ALA A 63 -13.48 -10.31 -4.87
N ASP A 64 -13.58 -11.19 -5.87
CA ASP A 64 -14.80 -11.27 -6.67
C ASP A 64 -15.88 -11.92 -5.82
N VAL A 65 -16.80 -11.11 -5.28
CA VAL A 65 -17.92 -11.59 -4.43
C VAL A 65 -18.87 -12.52 -5.16
N ARG A 66 -18.74 -12.65 -6.49
CA ARG A 66 -19.50 -13.61 -7.31
C ARG A 66 -18.80 -14.94 -7.48
N LYS A 67 -17.50 -15.05 -7.13
CA LYS A 67 -16.79 -16.32 -7.12
C LYS A 67 -16.96 -16.98 -5.76
N PRO A 68 -17.42 -18.24 -5.70
CA PRO A 68 -17.51 -18.95 -4.44
C PRO A 68 -16.11 -19.07 -3.80
N PRO A 69 -16.02 -19.10 -2.45
CA PRO A 69 -14.76 -19.33 -1.77
C PRO A 69 -14.14 -20.64 -2.27
N GLN A 70 -12.90 -20.58 -2.72
CA GLN A 70 -12.11 -21.77 -3.04
C GLN A 70 -11.64 -22.35 -1.71
N ILE A 71 -12.35 -23.39 -1.24
CA ILE A 71 -11.96 -24.25 -0.12
C ILE A 71 -11.10 -25.38 -0.68
#